data_AF-A0A2V7J4Z0-F1
#
_entry.id   AF-A0A2V7J4Z0-F1
#
_cell.length_a   1.000
_cell.length_b   1.000
_cell.length_c   1.000
_cell.angle_alpha   90.00
_cell.angle_beta   90.00
_cell.angle_gamma   90.00
#
_symmetry.space_group_name_H-M   'P 1'
#
loop_
_entity.id
_entity.type
_entity.pdbx_description
1 polymer ?
#
loop_
_entity_poly.entity_id
_entity_poly.type
_entity_poly.pdbx_seq_one_letter_code
_entity_poly.pdbx_strand_id
1 'polypeptide(L)'
;MSGRPRVTRAYPTRPALWPSTSTRWPNGRGACRRLPLGQGEVSLLIPFLLLQIAALPPGPSSSGGFVPPTVTAVRVDAGVSLDGRLDEPAWALATRVTAFLQIDPDEGGAASESTEVRVLYDADAVYVGARLFDAAPRRIISRLARRDASTHSDEFRVFLDSYHDRRTAFEFIVNAAGVKKDVLIGDDGNFNDASWDPVWEAAVSIDSLGWSAEIRIPLSQLRFPKEPDQVWGVHFVRWIERKNEQAMFPFIGKKENGLVSRFADLVGIQGVGAPKRLELLPYTVGRGTYLTPQQAGNPFARSTSYHRGVGADVKYGVTSSLTLDATLNPDFGQVEVDETFVNLSAFEEFLEEHRPFFIEGTDIFNFGGNGGGINSFSGNPLFFYSRRIGREPQGEPTSTGAFKSIPTSTTILGAAKLSGRPADGWSVGMLDAVTARERATVFDTTTRTYFRDEVEPPANYFAGRVRRDASDGNASFGLLTTAMNRWPDSPALDNLPRSSYAGARARRPTRWPAVSAPRTSRATSPRFRKRRSPPIATTGGRTPAASGTIPRGSRWPV
;
A
#
# COMPACT_ATOMS: atom_id res chain seq x y z
N MET A 1 -47.44 13.61 12.82
CA MET A 1 -47.15 14.07 14.19
C MET A 1 -45.83 13.44 14.60
N SER A 2 -44.70 14.10 14.88
CA SER A 2 -44.37 15.47 15.28
C SER A 2 -43.09 15.93 14.56
N GLY A 3 -43.15 17.00 13.78
CA GLY A 3 -41.98 17.63 13.17
C GLY A 3 -41.40 18.70 14.09
N ARG A 4 -40.09 18.70 14.30
CA ARG A 4 -39.36 19.86 14.86
C ARG A 4 -38.80 20.71 13.71
N PRO A 5 -38.95 22.04 13.74
CA PRO A 5 -38.48 22.91 12.67
C PRO A 5 -36.95 23.09 12.76
N ARG A 6 -36.23 22.92 11.64
CA ARG A 6 -34.85 23.41 11.52
C ARG A 6 -34.89 24.91 11.32
N VAL A 7 -34.28 25.62 12.24
CA VAL A 7 -34.10 27.08 12.25
C VAL A 7 -33.16 27.48 11.10
N THR A 8 -33.66 28.27 10.17
CA THR A 8 -32.89 29.01 9.17
C THR A 8 -32.12 30.13 9.86
N ARG A 9 -30.78 30.11 9.80
CA ARG A 9 -29.95 31.27 10.21
C ARG A 9 -29.54 32.06 8.96
N ALA A 10 -29.92 33.34 8.97
CA ALA A 10 -29.42 34.35 8.05
C ALA A 10 -27.92 34.64 8.33
N TYR A 11 -27.12 34.73 7.28
CA TYR A 11 -25.73 35.21 7.38
C TYR A 11 -25.71 36.74 7.34
N PRO A 12 -25.12 37.42 8.34
CA PRO A 12 -24.78 38.83 8.18
C PRO A 12 -23.51 38.98 7.34
N THR A 13 -23.59 39.92 6.39
CA THR A 13 -22.50 40.47 5.59
C THR A 13 -21.28 40.84 6.44
N ARG A 14 -20.09 40.37 6.03
CA ARG A 14 -18.81 40.76 6.64
C ARG A 14 -18.43 42.19 6.23
N PRO A 15 -18.04 43.09 7.16
CA PRO A 15 -17.29 44.27 6.80
C PRO A 15 -15.82 43.90 6.55
N ALA A 16 -15.28 44.40 5.45
CA ALA A 16 -13.84 44.54 5.27
C ALA A 16 -13.29 45.49 6.36
N LEU A 17 -12.05 45.28 6.84
CA LEU A 17 -11.06 46.29 7.25
C LEU A 17 -9.85 45.67 8.01
N TRP A 18 -8.64 45.95 7.47
CA TRP A 18 -7.31 46.12 8.11
C TRP A 18 -6.24 45.00 8.09
N PRO A 19 -4.94 45.39 8.06
CA PRO A 19 -3.97 44.93 7.07
C PRO A 19 -2.96 43.89 7.58
N SER A 20 -2.21 43.36 6.61
CA SER A 20 -1.06 42.46 6.74
C SER A 20 -0.05 42.89 7.82
N THR A 21 0.16 42.04 8.81
CA THR A 21 1.37 42.02 9.63
C THR A 21 2.06 40.67 9.47
N SER A 22 3.19 40.68 8.77
CA SER A 22 4.10 39.54 8.66
C SER A 22 4.84 39.37 9.98
N THR A 23 4.61 38.27 10.70
CA THR A 23 5.46 37.86 11.82
C THR A 23 6.70 37.16 11.26
N ARG A 24 7.86 37.83 11.39
CA ARG A 24 9.16 37.36 10.91
C ARG A 24 9.89 36.67 12.07
N TRP A 25 10.17 35.36 11.94
CA TRP A 25 11.18 34.67 12.76
C TRP A 25 12.52 34.66 12.00
N PRO A 26 13.67 34.88 12.67
CA PRO A 26 14.96 34.97 12.01
C PRO A 26 15.61 33.60 11.81
N ASN A 27 16.45 33.51 10.77
CA ASN A 27 17.39 32.45 10.42
C ASN A 27 16.87 31.29 9.55
N GLY A 28 16.82 31.55 8.25
CA GLY A 28 16.91 30.54 7.20
C GLY A 28 17.23 31.22 5.88
N ARG A 29 18.47 31.11 5.40
CA ARG A 29 18.86 31.63 4.07
C ARG A 29 18.22 30.75 2.99
N GLY A 30 17.04 31.14 2.52
CA GLY A 30 16.43 30.62 1.30
C GLY A 30 16.18 31.78 0.34
N ALA A 31 17.01 31.91 -0.70
CA ALA A 31 16.80 32.89 -1.75
C ALA A 31 15.64 32.43 -2.65
N CYS A 32 14.45 33.00 -2.46
CA CYS A 32 13.35 32.88 -3.40
C CYS A 32 13.48 33.98 -4.45
N ARG A 33 14.00 33.65 -5.64
CA ARG A 33 13.98 34.56 -6.80
C ARG A 33 12.70 34.31 -7.58
N ARG A 34 11.82 35.32 -7.63
CA ARG A 34 10.72 35.40 -8.61
C ARG A 34 11.31 35.85 -9.94
N LEU A 35 11.14 35.06 -11.00
CA LEU A 35 11.32 35.51 -12.37
C LEU A 35 9.93 35.80 -12.96
N PRO A 36 9.69 37.00 -13.54
CA PRO A 36 8.48 37.26 -14.27
C PRO A 36 8.64 36.69 -15.68
N LEU A 37 7.76 35.78 -16.10
CA LEU A 37 7.65 35.39 -17.50
C LEU A 37 6.30 35.90 -18.03
N GLY A 38 6.41 36.77 -19.04
CA GLY A 38 5.30 37.38 -19.74
C GLY A 38 4.54 36.36 -20.59
N GLN A 39 3.29 36.73 -20.89
CA GLN A 39 2.37 35.92 -21.68
C GLN A 39 2.79 35.83 -23.14
N GLY A 40 2.72 34.62 -23.69
CA GLY A 40 2.86 34.35 -25.12
C GLY A 40 4.16 33.61 -25.43
N GLU A 41 4.11 32.28 -25.35
CA GLU A 41 4.71 31.34 -26.33
C GLU A 41 4.53 29.90 -25.82
N VAL A 42 3.82 29.10 -26.62
CA VAL A 42 3.80 27.65 -26.53
C VAL A 42 5.16 27.16 -27.03
N SER A 43 6.06 26.80 -26.13
CA SER A 43 7.35 26.20 -26.50
C SER A 43 7.77 25.14 -25.49
N LEU A 44 8.06 23.96 -26.05
CA LEU A 44 8.65 22.77 -25.43
C LEU A 44 9.75 23.12 -24.41
N LEU A 45 9.53 22.76 -23.14
CA LEU A 45 10.57 22.73 -22.10
C LEU A 45 10.61 21.35 -21.41
N ILE A 46 10.68 20.30 -22.21
CA ILE A 46 11.08 18.95 -21.82
C ILE A 46 12.02 18.47 -22.94
N PRO A 47 13.29 18.93 -22.99
CA PRO A 47 14.37 18.07 -22.50
C PRO A 47 15.67 18.86 -22.17
N PHE A 48 15.89 19.34 -20.94
CA PHE A 48 17.25 19.80 -20.56
C PHE A 48 17.61 19.58 -19.08
N LEU A 49 16.83 18.78 -18.36
CA LEU A 49 17.12 18.38 -16.98
C LEU A 49 17.46 16.88 -16.86
N LEU A 50 18.18 16.34 -17.86
CA LEU A 50 18.65 14.95 -17.89
C LEU A 50 20.16 14.79 -18.04
N LEU A 51 20.94 15.87 -17.99
CA LEU A 51 22.38 15.82 -18.26
C LEU A 51 23.26 16.39 -17.15
N GLN A 52 23.02 16.04 -15.88
CA GLN A 52 24.04 16.10 -14.80
C GLN A 52 23.76 15.04 -13.71
N ILE A 53 23.76 13.75 -14.08
CA ILE A 53 24.03 12.69 -13.11
C ILE A 53 25.54 12.48 -13.13
N ALA A 54 26.24 13.19 -12.25
CA ALA A 54 27.65 12.95 -12.01
C ALA A 54 27.86 11.47 -11.63
N ALA A 55 28.74 10.79 -12.37
CA ALA A 55 29.21 9.45 -12.06
C ALA A 55 29.92 9.48 -10.70
N LEU A 56 29.23 9.02 -9.65
CA LEU A 56 29.88 8.66 -8.41
C LEU A 56 30.61 7.33 -8.64
N PRO A 57 31.92 7.23 -8.34
CA PRO A 57 32.60 5.94 -8.38
C PRO A 57 31.91 5.00 -7.38
N PRO A 58 31.77 3.70 -7.71
CA PRO A 58 31.26 2.73 -6.76
C PRO A 58 32.20 2.74 -5.54
N GLY A 59 31.67 3.17 -4.39
CA GLY A 59 32.36 2.98 -3.12
C GLY A 59 32.53 1.49 -2.85
N PRO A 60 33.56 1.08 -2.10
CA PRO A 60 33.78 -0.32 -1.79
C PRO A 60 32.56 -0.89 -1.05
N SER A 61 31.91 -1.87 -1.68
CA SER A 61 30.84 -2.68 -1.08
C SER A 61 31.41 -3.50 0.07
N SER A 62 31.07 -3.15 1.31
CA SER A 62 31.32 -4.01 2.46
C SER A 62 30.21 -5.06 2.54
N SER A 63 30.43 -6.21 1.91
CA SER A 63 29.57 -7.40 2.00
C SER A 63 29.66 -8.06 3.38
N GLY A 64 29.06 -7.43 4.40
CA GLY A 64 28.63 -8.13 5.61
C GLY A 64 27.32 -8.88 5.30
N GLY A 65 27.41 -9.90 4.45
CA GLY A 65 26.31 -10.49 3.69
C GLY A 65 25.48 -11.49 4.50
N PHE A 66 24.18 -11.22 4.63
CA PHE A 66 23.20 -12.28 4.83
C PHE A 66 23.24 -13.14 3.56
N VAL A 67 23.54 -14.43 3.72
CA VAL A 67 23.45 -15.40 2.62
C VAL A 67 22.08 -16.04 2.73
N PRO A 68 21.16 -15.76 1.81
CA PRO A 68 19.83 -16.36 1.82
C PRO A 68 19.95 -17.89 1.73
N PRO A 69 19.17 -18.65 2.53
CA PRO A 69 19.07 -20.08 2.30
C PRO A 69 18.41 -20.35 0.95
N THR A 70 18.66 -21.53 0.38
CA THR A 70 18.14 -21.91 -0.94
C THR A 70 17.04 -22.96 -0.81
N VAL A 71 15.97 -22.80 -1.59
CA VAL A 71 14.89 -23.77 -1.82
C VAL A 71 14.90 -24.12 -3.29
N THR A 72 14.72 -25.40 -3.63
CA THR A 72 14.70 -25.85 -5.03
C THR A 72 13.28 -26.25 -5.42
N ALA A 73 12.72 -25.60 -6.44
CA ALA A 73 11.51 -26.04 -7.10
C ALA A 73 11.84 -27.16 -8.09
N VAL A 74 11.00 -28.20 -8.13
CA VAL A 74 11.17 -29.32 -9.06
C VAL A 74 10.12 -29.26 -10.17
N ARG A 75 10.56 -29.43 -11.41
CA ARG A 75 9.67 -29.45 -12.57
C ARG A 75 8.90 -30.76 -12.63
N VAL A 76 7.61 -30.69 -12.92
CA VAL A 76 6.73 -31.85 -13.15
C VAL A 76 6.01 -31.69 -14.49
N ASP A 77 5.82 -32.80 -15.21
CA ASP A 77 5.22 -32.79 -16.56
C ASP A 77 3.69 -32.99 -16.52
N ALA A 78 3.16 -33.55 -15.44
CA ALA A 78 1.73 -33.69 -15.20
C ALA A 78 1.33 -32.80 -14.03
N GLY A 79 0.21 -32.08 -14.17
CA GLY A 79 -0.33 -31.24 -13.10
C GLY A 79 -0.66 -32.07 -11.84
N VAL A 80 -0.53 -31.44 -10.68
CA VAL A 80 -0.91 -32.05 -9.39
C VAL A 80 -2.43 -31.94 -9.23
N SER A 81 -3.08 -33.01 -8.79
CA SER A 81 -4.51 -32.99 -8.46
C SER A 81 -4.69 -32.35 -7.09
N LEU A 82 -5.30 -31.17 -7.01
CA LEU A 82 -5.51 -30.50 -5.73
C LEU A 82 -6.65 -31.14 -4.95
N ASP A 83 -6.32 -32.02 -4.01
CA ASP A 83 -7.28 -32.60 -3.05
C ASP A 83 -6.88 -32.35 -1.57
N GLY A 84 -5.74 -31.69 -1.36
CA GLY A 84 -5.22 -31.32 -0.05
C GLY A 84 -4.39 -32.42 0.60
N ARG A 85 -4.12 -33.51 -0.11
CA ARG A 85 -3.27 -34.63 0.31
C ARG A 85 -1.94 -34.51 -0.43
N LEU A 86 -0.89 -35.11 0.12
CA LEU A 86 0.45 -35.07 -0.48
C LEU A 86 0.91 -36.50 -0.81
N ASP A 87 0.04 -37.27 -1.45
CA ASP A 87 0.27 -38.69 -1.74
C ASP A 87 0.70 -38.96 -3.19
N GLU A 88 0.64 -37.96 -4.06
CA GLU A 88 1.19 -38.06 -5.42
C GLU A 88 2.70 -38.31 -5.42
N PRO A 89 3.20 -39.18 -6.31
CA PRO A 89 4.63 -39.43 -6.46
C PRO A 89 5.46 -38.18 -6.77
N ALA A 90 4.85 -37.17 -7.41
CA ALA A 90 5.49 -35.90 -7.75
C ALA A 90 6.03 -35.17 -6.50
N TRP A 91 5.30 -35.21 -5.39
CA TRP A 91 5.72 -34.59 -4.13
C TRP A 91 6.98 -35.23 -3.55
N ALA A 92 7.23 -36.52 -3.82
CA ALA A 92 8.43 -37.20 -3.34
C ALA A 92 9.73 -36.73 -4.03
N LEU A 93 9.63 -36.07 -5.20
CA LEU A 93 10.79 -35.57 -5.95
C LEU A 93 11.37 -34.29 -5.36
N ALA A 94 10.55 -33.49 -4.66
CA ALA A 94 10.97 -32.21 -4.10
C ALA A 94 11.69 -32.35 -2.75
N THR A 95 12.73 -31.54 -2.57
CA THR A 95 13.41 -31.39 -1.27
C THR A 95 12.47 -30.78 -0.25
N ARG A 96 12.44 -31.34 0.96
CA ARG A 96 11.62 -30.87 2.07
C ARG A 96 12.28 -29.70 2.78
N VAL A 97 11.57 -28.58 2.85
CA VAL A 97 11.92 -27.45 3.71
C VAL A 97 11.37 -27.71 5.11
N THR A 98 12.25 -27.79 6.12
CA THR A 98 11.90 -28.21 7.49
C THR A 98 12.42 -27.29 8.60
N ALA A 99 13.28 -26.34 8.27
CA ALA A 99 14.00 -25.51 9.25
C ALA A 99 13.16 -24.32 9.77
N PHE A 100 11.92 -24.59 10.20
CA PHE A 100 11.04 -23.58 10.77
C PHE A 100 11.46 -23.22 12.21
N LEU A 101 11.61 -21.93 12.48
CA LEU A 101 11.88 -21.40 13.81
C LEU A 101 10.74 -20.49 14.27
N GLN A 102 10.51 -20.44 15.58
CA GLN A 102 9.48 -19.61 16.18
C GLN A 102 9.89 -18.13 16.17
N ILE A 103 8.92 -17.26 15.92
CA ILE A 103 9.02 -15.82 16.22
C ILE A 103 8.24 -15.50 17.51
N ASP A 104 7.14 -16.19 17.73
CA ASP A 104 6.29 -16.14 18.91
C ASP A 104 5.94 -17.58 19.33
N PRO A 105 5.87 -17.88 20.64
CA PRO A 105 6.26 -17.02 21.76
C PRO A 105 7.79 -16.90 21.96
N ASP A 106 8.54 -17.94 21.62
CA ASP A 106 9.97 -18.06 21.91
C ASP A 106 10.82 -17.74 20.67
N GLU A 107 11.14 -16.46 20.48
CA GLU A 107 11.92 -15.99 19.31
C GLU A 107 13.22 -16.78 19.10
N GLY A 108 13.37 -17.36 17.90
CA GLY A 108 14.52 -18.18 17.50
C GLY A 108 14.50 -19.61 18.03
N GLY A 109 13.49 -19.99 18.82
CA GLY A 109 13.28 -21.36 19.30
C GLY A 109 12.84 -22.31 18.19
N ALA A 110 12.95 -23.62 18.46
CA ALA A 110 12.43 -24.63 17.53
C ALA A 110 10.89 -24.59 17.49
N ALA A 111 10.29 -24.71 16.30
CA ALA A 111 8.83 -24.85 16.17
C ALA A 111 8.33 -26.03 17.03
N SER A 112 7.26 -25.81 17.79
CA SER A 112 6.72 -26.84 18.69
C SER A 112 5.96 -27.94 17.95
N GLU A 113 5.57 -27.67 16.71
CA GLU A 113 4.98 -28.64 15.79
C GLU A 113 5.76 -28.62 14.47
N SER A 114 6.17 -29.81 14.00
CA SER A 114 6.97 -29.93 12.77
C SER A 114 6.20 -29.48 11.53
N THR A 115 6.91 -28.89 10.57
CA THR A 115 6.34 -28.43 9.30
C THR A 115 7.29 -28.83 8.17
N GLU A 116 6.73 -29.45 7.12
CA GLU A 116 7.46 -29.74 5.88
C GLU A 116 6.80 -28.98 4.73
N VAL A 117 7.59 -28.28 3.92
CA VAL A 117 7.10 -27.62 2.70
C VAL A 117 7.88 -28.13 1.49
N ARG A 118 7.18 -28.32 0.38
CA ARG A 118 7.71 -28.76 -0.91
C ARG A 118 7.22 -27.82 -2.01
N VAL A 119 8.06 -27.55 -2.99
CA VAL A 119 7.72 -26.66 -4.12
C VAL A 119 7.92 -27.42 -5.43
N LEU A 120 6.87 -27.46 -6.24
CA LEU A 120 6.87 -28.00 -7.59
C LEU A 120 6.46 -26.92 -8.58
N TYR A 121 6.73 -27.12 -9.86
CA TYR A 121 6.20 -26.26 -10.92
C TYR A 121 6.03 -27.03 -12.22
N ASP A 122 5.12 -26.56 -13.06
CA ASP A 122 4.99 -26.97 -14.45
C ASP A 122 5.04 -25.74 -15.38
N ALA A 123 4.60 -25.89 -16.63
CA ALA A 123 4.57 -24.78 -17.58
C ALA A 123 3.54 -23.69 -17.25
N ASP A 124 2.55 -24.00 -16.42
CA ASP A 124 1.35 -23.19 -16.18
C ASP A 124 1.28 -22.62 -14.75
N ALA A 125 1.82 -23.32 -13.75
CA ALA A 125 1.67 -22.97 -12.33
C ALA A 125 2.87 -23.38 -11.47
N VAL A 126 2.99 -22.71 -10.32
CA VAL A 126 3.79 -23.14 -9.18
C VAL A 126 2.87 -23.80 -8.15
N TYR A 127 3.31 -24.93 -7.61
CA TYR A 127 2.59 -25.68 -6.59
C TYR A 127 3.37 -25.68 -5.28
N VAL A 128 2.68 -25.42 -4.18
CA VAL A 128 3.25 -25.51 -2.83
C VAL A 128 2.45 -26.53 -2.02
N GLY A 129 3.15 -27.57 -1.58
CA GLY A 129 2.60 -28.62 -0.72
C GLY A 129 3.17 -28.49 0.68
N ALA A 130 2.30 -28.28 1.67
CA ALA A 130 2.68 -28.13 3.06
C ALA A 130 2.09 -29.24 3.92
N ARG A 131 2.95 -29.94 4.67
CA ARG A 131 2.57 -30.87 5.72
C ARG A 131 2.79 -30.22 7.07
N LEU A 132 1.70 -30.04 7.81
CA LEU A 132 1.65 -29.28 9.04
C LEU A 132 1.29 -30.24 10.16
N PHE A 133 2.32 -30.89 10.73
CA PHE A 133 2.11 -31.87 11.79
C PHE A 133 1.50 -31.19 13.01
N ASP A 134 0.66 -31.88 13.76
CA ASP A 134 0.13 -31.42 15.04
C ASP A 134 -0.02 -32.62 15.98
N ALA A 135 0.57 -32.58 17.17
CA ALA A 135 0.48 -33.66 18.14
C ALA A 135 -0.95 -33.89 18.68
N ALA A 136 -1.86 -32.94 18.49
CA ALA A 136 -3.27 -33.02 18.84
C ALA A 136 -4.19 -32.59 17.66
N PRO A 137 -4.26 -33.37 16.56
CA PRO A 137 -4.98 -32.96 15.34
C PRO A 137 -6.46 -32.64 15.55
N ARG A 138 -7.10 -33.29 16.52
CA ARG A 138 -8.51 -33.02 16.90
C ARG A 138 -8.73 -31.63 17.52
N ARG A 139 -7.65 -30.92 17.86
CA ARG A 139 -7.68 -29.57 18.46
C ARG A 139 -7.24 -28.48 17.48
N ILE A 140 -6.96 -28.82 16.22
CA ILE A 140 -6.71 -27.84 15.16
C ILE A 140 -7.93 -26.94 15.04
N ILE A 141 -7.71 -25.62 15.05
CA ILE A 141 -8.80 -24.66 14.97
C ILE A 141 -9.05 -24.36 13.49
N SER A 142 -10.03 -25.06 12.89
CA SER A 142 -10.47 -24.84 11.51
C SER A 142 -11.81 -24.09 11.50
N ARG A 143 -11.77 -22.77 11.28
CA ARG A 143 -12.98 -21.94 11.18
C ARG A 143 -13.26 -21.57 9.73
N LEU A 144 -14.47 -21.88 9.27
CA LEU A 144 -14.93 -21.45 7.96
C LEU A 144 -15.37 -19.99 8.02
N ALA A 145 -14.96 -19.21 7.03
CA ALA A 145 -15.44 -17.85 6.78
C ALA A 145 -15.50 -17.60 5.27
N ARG A 146 -15.96 -16.41 4.90
CA ARG A 146 -15.83 -15.93 3.52
C ARG A 146 -14.35 -15.73 3.17
N ARG A 147 -14.02 -15.81 1.89
CA ARG A 147 -12.71 -15.41 1.37
C ARG A 147 -12.33 -14.03 1.91
N ASP A 148 -11.05 -13.82 2.18
CA ASP A 148 -10.45 -12.57 2.66
C ASP A 148 -10.82 -12.13 4.08
N ALA A 149 -11.73 -12.87 4.76
CA ALA A 149 -12.02 -12.65 6.16
C ALA A 149 -10.90 -13.23 7.04
N SER A 150 -10.35 -12.41 7.93
CA SER A 150 -9.43 -12.88 8.96
C SER A 150 -10.21 -13.71 10.01
N THR A 151 -9.78 -14.94 10.24
CA THR A 151 -10.37 -15.82 11.26
C THR A 151 -9.33 -16.27 12.26
N HIS A 152 -9.74 -16.36 13.53
CA HIS A 152 -8.98 -17.05 14.58
C HIS A 152 -8.92 -18.55 14.30
N SER A 153 -7.95 -18.99 13.51
CA SER A 153 -7.77 -20.35 13.01
C SER A 153 -6.30 -20.65 12.73
N ASP A 154 -5.94 -21.93 12.67
CA ASP A 154 -4.62 -22.36 12.17
C ASP A 154 -4.46 -21.94 10.70
N GLU A 155 -3.30 -21.37 10.36
CA GLU A 155 -3.01 -20.83 9.02
C GLU A 155 -1.63 -21.24 8.52
N PHE A 156 -1.53 -21.36 7.20
CA PHE A 156 -0.28 -21.47 6.47
C PHE A 156 -0.20 -20.38 5.40
N ARG A 157 0.96 -19.75 5.28
CA ARG A 157 1.19 -18.62 4.40
C ARG A 157 2.42 -18.85 3.53
N VAL A 158 2.28 -18.52 2.26
CA VAL A 158 3.34 -18.58 1.25
C VAL A 158 3.55 -17.18 0.72
N PHE A 159 4.79 -16.71 0.74
CA PHE A 159 5.19 -15.46 0.12
C PHE A 159 6.10 -15.75 -1.07
N LEU A 160 5.85 -15.11 -2.20
CA LEU A 160 6.66 -15.23 -3.41
C LEU A 160 7.10 -13.85 -3.92
N ASP A 161 8.40 -13.61 -3.94
CA ASP A 161 9.04 -12.50 -4.65
C ASP A 161 9.46 -13.00 -6.05
N SER A 162 8.52 -12.98 -6.99
CA SER A 162 8.77 -13.47 -8.36
C SER A 162 9.58 -12.50 -9.22
N TYR A 163 9.86 -11.29 -8.74
CA TYR A 163 10.79 -10.36 -9.39
C TYR A 163 12.23 -10.54 -8.91
N HIS A 164 12.43 -11.21 -7.76
CA HIS A 164 13.68 -11.26 -7.00
C HIS A 164 14.22 -9.87 -6.66
N ASP A 165 13.33 -8.89 -6.55
CA ASP A 165 13.72 -7.50 -6.28
C ASP A 165 13.97 -7.25 -4.79
N ARG A 166 13.75 -8.26 -3.94
CA ARG A 166 13.94 -8.23 -2.48
C ARG A 166 13.05 -7.18 -1.79
N ARG A 167 11.95 -6.76 -2.43
CA ARG A 167 11.08 -5.68 -1.94
C ARG A 167 9.61 -5.96 -2.11
N THR A 168 9.22 -6.69 -3.15
CA THR A 168 7.84 -7.01 -3.45
C THR A 168 7.57 -8.49 -3.40
N ALA A 169 6.43 -8.86 -2.85
CA ALA A 169 6.04 -10.25 -2.75
C ALA A 169 4.53 -10.40 -2.86
N PHE A 170 4.10 -11.58 -3.27
CA PHE A 170 2.71 -12.00 -3.28
C PHE A 170 2.51 -12.96 -2.11
N GLU A 171 1.63 -12.62 -1.18
CA GLU A 171 1.26 -13.46 -0.04
C GLU A 171 -0.02 -14.23 -0.36
N PHE A 172 0.02 -15.55 -0.18
CA PHE A 172 -1.10 -16.47 -0.31
C PHE A 172 -1.31 -17.17 1.03
N ILE A 173 -2.51 -17.04 1.59
CA ILE A 173 -2.86 -17.55 2.92
C ILE A 173 -3.98 -18.56 2.77
N VAL A 174 -3.80 -19.72 3.39
CA VAL A 174 -4.85 -20.73 3.54
C VAL A 174 -4.98 -21.15 5.00
N ASN A 175 -6.20 -21.19 5.51
CA ASN A 175 -6.46 -21.71 6.85
C ASN A 175 -6.79 -23.22 6.84
N ALA A 176 -6.81 -23.85 8.01
CA ALA A 176 -7.11 -25.28 8.13
C ALA A 176 -8.54 -25.70 7.69
N ALA A 177 -9.42 -24.73 7.38
CA ALA A 177 -10.74 -24.95 6.79
C ALA A 177 -10.79 -24.71 5.27
N GLY A 178 -9.66 -24.35 4.64
CA GLY A 178 -9.57 -24.03 3.21
C GLY A 178 -9.99 -22.61 2.83
N VAL A 179 -10.17 -21.70 3.80
CA VAL A 179 -10.43 -20.28 3.52
C VAL A 179 -9.16 -19.65 2.97
N LYS A 180 -9.30 -18.94 1.85
CA LYS A 180 -8.22 -18.27 1.12
C LYS A 180 -8.20 -16.78 1.41
N LYS A 181 -6.99 -16.21 1.43
CA LYS A 181 -6.74 -14.76 1.45
C LYS A 181 -5.45 -14.46 0.71
N ASP A 182 -5.38 -13.30 0.08
CA ASP A 182 -4.25 -12.86 -0.71
C ASP A 182 -3.90 -11.40 -0.41
N VAL A 183 -2.62 -11.08 -0.53
CA VAL A 183 -2.09 -9.74 -0.24
C VAL A 183 -0.89 -9.46 -1.14
N LEU A 184 -0.86 -8.29 -1.76
CA LEU A 184 0.34 -7.77 -2.40
C LEU A 184 1.21 -7.05 -1.36
N ILE A 185 2.44 -7.50 -1.18
CA ILE A 185 3.43 -6.89 -0.28
C ILE A 185 4.38 -6.01 -1.08
N GLY A 186 4.61 -4.80 -0.59
CA GLY A 186 5.53 -3.83 -1.18
C GLY A 186 6.49 -3.21 -0.17
N ASP A 187 7.47 -2.50 -0.71
CA ASP A 187 8.47 -1.74 0.05
C ASP A 187 9.13 -2.53 1.20
N ASP A 188 9.49 -3.78 0.94
CA ASP A 188 10.15 -4.70 1.88
C ASP A 188 9.32 -4.92 3.17
N GLY A 189 8.00 -5.06 3.02
CA GLY A 189 7.04 -5.31 4.11
C GLY A 189 6.37 -4.06 4.69
N ASN A 190 6.69 -2.85 4.20
CA ASN A 190 6.08 -1.60 4.68
C ASN A 190 4.75 -1.24 4.01
N PHE A 191 4.41 -1.96 2.96
CA PHE A 191 3.17 -1.77 2.23
C PHE A 191 2.50 -3.12 2.07
N ASN A 192 1.19 -3.16 2.31
CA ASN A 192 0.36 -4.28 1.96
C ASN A 192 -0.91 -3.78 1.26
N ASP A 193 -1.38 -4.56 0.29
CA ASP A 193 -2.62 -4.29 -0.43
C ASP A 193 -3.43 -5.59 -0.47
N ALA A 194 -4.47 -5.62 0.36
CA ALA A 194 -5.40 -6.75 0.46
C ALA A 194 -6.54 -6.68 -0.58
N SER A 195 -6.56 -5.68 -1.47
CA SER A 195 -7.52 -5.61 -2.57
C SER A 195 -7.03 -6.35 -3.83
N TRP A 196 -5.75 -6.76 -3.85
CA TRP A 196 -5.20 -7.58 -4.91
C TRP A 196 -5.79 -9.00 -4.86
N ASP A 197 -6.73 -9.31 -5.76
CA ASP A 197 -7.49 -10.57 -5.80
C ASP A 197 -7.10 -11.43 -7.04
N PRO A 198 -6.01 -12.23 -6.97
CA PRO A 198 -5.64 -13.18 -8.02
C PRO A 198 -6.55 -14.41 -8.05
N VAL A 199 -6.61 -15.08 -9.20
CA VAL A 199 -7.27 -16.39 -9.35
C VAL A 199 -6.29 -17.52 -9.05
N TRP A 200 -6.41 -18.13 -7.87
CA TRP A 200 -5.58 -19.27 -7.43
C TRP A 200 -6.41 -20.33 -6.69
N GLU A 201 -5.87 -21.54 -6.60
CA GLU A 201 -6.56 -22.71 -6.06
C GLU A 201 -5.82 -23.25 -4.84
N ALA A 202 -6.59 -23.75 -3.86
CA ALA A 202 -6.04 -24.44 -2.71
C ALA A 202 -6.98 -25.54 -2.23
N ALA A 203 -6.41 -26.62 -1.73
CA ALA A 203 -7.13 -27.71 -1.11
C ALA A 203 -6.46 -28.07 0.23
N VAL A 204 -7.26 -28.45 1.22
CA VAL A 204 -6.82 -28.73 2.58
C VAL A 204 -7.43 -30.03 3.07
N SER A 205 -6.62 -30.86 3.73
CA SER A 205 -7.06 -32.09 4.39
C SER A 205 -6.53 -32.16 5.81
N ILE A 206 -7.38 -32.55 6.77
CA ILE A 206 -7.00 -32.84 8.16
C ILE A 206 -6.97 -34.35 8.34
N ASP A 207 -5.94 -34.87 9.02
CA ASP A 207 -5.81 -36.30 9.31
C ASP A 207 -5.21 -36.57 10.70
N SER A 208 -4.79 -37.81 10.95
CA SER A 208 -4.29 -38.25 12.24
C SER A 208 -2.91 -37.71 12.63
N LEU A 209 -2.15 -37.09 11.73
CA LEU A 209 -0.84 -36.50 12.06
C LEU A 209 -0.86 -34.97 12.09
N GLY A 210 -1.96 -34.33 11.67
CA GLY A 210 -2.08 -32.89 11.58
C GLY A 210 -2.97 -32.49 10.40
N TRP A 211 -2.50 -31.57 9.57
CA TRP A 211 -3.18 -31.20 8.33
C TRP A 211 -2.18 -30.96 7.19
N SER A 212 -2.69 -30.95 5.96
CA SER A 212 -1.94 -30.62 4.77
C SER A 212 -2.68 -29.61 3.92
N ALA A 213 -1.92 -28.81 3.20
CA ALA A 213 -2.40 -27.86 2.23
C ALA A 213 -1.67 -28.04 0.90
N GLU A 214 -2.43 -28.03 -0.18
CA GLU A 214 -1.92 -27.92 -1.54
C GLU A 214 -2.37 -26.58 -2.11
N ILE A 215 -1.44 -25.82 -2.66
CA ILE A 215 -1.68 -24.49 -3.20
C ILE A 215 -1.17 -24.46 -4.64
N ARG A 216 -2.05 -24.10 -5.59
CA ARG A 216 -1.71 -23.91 -7.01
C ARG A 216 -1.83 -22.44 -7.35
N ILE A 217 -0.70 -21.86 -7.74
CA ILE A 217 -0.56 -20.46 -8.14
C ILE A 217 -0.25 -20.43 -9.62
N PRO A 218 -1.23 -20.09 -10.48
CA PRO A 218 -0.96 -19.97 -11.90
C PRO A 218 0.11 -18.90 -12.16
N LEU A 219 1.09 -19.22 -13.00
CA LEU A 219 2.10 -18.27 -13.48
C LEU A 219 1.45 -17.07 -14.17
N SER A 220 0.20 -17.23 -14.60
CA SER A 220 -0.60 -16.16 -15.16
C SER A 220 -0.96 -15.05 -14.16
N GLN A 221 -1.01 -15.36 -12.86
CA GLN A 221 -1.30 -14.38 -11.81
C GLN A 221 -0.04 -13.65 -11.32
N LEU A 222 1.14 -14.19 -11.61
CA LEU A 222 2.42 -13.65 -11.18
C LEU A 222 3.07 -12.84 -12.29
N ARG A 223 3.80 -11.80 -11.89
CA ARG A 223 4.66 -11.02 -12.80
C ARG A 223 6.11 -11.35 -12.49
N PHE A 224 6.89 -11.66 -13.52
CA PHE A 224 8.29 -12.09 -13.37
C PHE A 224 9.12 -11.68 -14.60
N PRO A 225 10.45 -11.51 -14.46
CA PRO A 225 11.31 -11.14 -15.57
C PRO A 225 11.37 -12.24 -16.64
N LYS A 226 11.58 -11.86 -17.90
CA LYS A 226 11.67 -12.82 -19.01
C LYS A 226 13.10 -13.37 -19.10
N GLU A 227 13.44 -14.28 -18.20
CA GLU A 227 14.73 -14.96 -18.14
C GLU A 227 14.56 -16.48 -18.33
N PRO A 228 15.51 -17.18 -18.96
CA PRO A 228 15.44 -18.63 -19.13
C PRO A 228 15.48 -19.38 -17.79
N ASP A 229 16.28 -18.87 -16.86
CA ASP A 229 16.41 -19.34 -15.48
C ASP A 229 15.82 -18.30 -14.54
N GLN A 230 14.84 -18.72 -13.75
CA GLN A 230 14.20 -17.85 -12.76
C GLN A 230 14.78 -18.13 -11.38
N VAL A 231 15.14 -17.06 -10.68
CA VAL A 231 15.41 -17.07 -9.25
C VAL A 231 14.36 -16.19 -8.61
N TRP A 232 13.62 -16.70 -7.64
CA TRP A 232 12.59 -15.95 -6.91
C TRP A 232 12.93 -15.93 -5.42
N GLY A 233 12.29 -15.05 -4.65
CA GLY A 233 12.30 -15.13 -3.19
C GLY A 233 11.13 -15.95 -2.66
N VAL A 234 11.35 -16.77 -1.63
CA VAL A 234 10.28 -17.49 -0.94
C VAL A 234 10.37 -17.37 0.59
N HIS A 235 9.20 -17.26 1.21
CA HIS A 235 9.05 -17.32 2.66
C HIS A 235 7.77 -18.06 3.04
N PHE A 236 7.83 -18.81 4.13
CA PHE A 236 6.74 -19.64 4.62
C PHE A 236 6.47 -19.29 6.08
N VAL A 237 5.20 -19.14 6.43
CA VAL A 237 4.77 -18.91 7.82
C VAL A 237 3.69 -19.91 8.17
N ARG A 238 3.76 -20.43 9.38
CA ARG A 238 2.70 -21.20 10.02
C ARG A 238 2.24 -20.46 11.27
N TRP A 239 0.93 -20.31 11.41
CA TRP A 239 0.28 -19.83 12.62
C TRP A 239 -0.51 -20.97 13.27
N ILE A 240 -0.25 -21.22 14.56
CA ILE A 240 -0.93 -22.24 15.37
C ILE A 240 -1.77 -21.52 16.42
N GLU A 241 -3.05 -21.26 16.10
CA GLU A 241 -3.96 -20.42 16.89
C GLU A 241 -4.04 -20.89 18.35
N ARG A 242 -4.19 -22.20 18.58
CA ARG A 242 -4.33 -22.76 19.94
C ARG A 242 -3.09 -22.56 20.83
N LYS A 243 -1.92 -22.37 20.24
CA LYS A 243 -0.64 -22.17 20.95
C LYS A 243 -0.21 -20.71 20.97
N ASN A 244 -0.86 -19.85 20.17
CA ASN A 244 -0.41 -18.49 19.90
C ASN A 244 1.04 -18.48 19.40
N GLU A 245 1.36 -19.46 18.54
CA GLU A 245 2.71 -19.70 18.04
C GLU A 245 2.78 -19.38 16.55
N GLN A 246 3.78 -18.61 16.18
CA GLN A 246 4.13 -18.34 14.80
C GLN A 246 5.51 -18.91 14.53
N ALA A 247 5.61 -19.76 13.52
CA ALA A 247 6.85 -20.33 13.04
C ALA A 247 7.08 -19.94 11.57
N MET A 248 8.33 -19.71 11.18
CA MET A 248 8.64 -19.23 9.83
C MET A 248 9.94 -19.80 9.26
N PHE A 249 10.02 -19.81 7.94
CA PHE A 249 11.23 -20.09 7.18
C PHE A 249 11.35 -19.13 5.98
N PRO A 250 12.53 -18.51 5.74
CA PRO A 250 13.65 -18.43 6.66
C PRO A 250 13.27 -17.65 7.92
N PHE A 251 14.04 -17.82 9.00
CA PHE A 251 13.84 -17.09 10.24
C PHE A 251 14.21 -15.62 10.07
N ILE A 252 13.33 -14.72 10.52
CA ILE A 252 13.53 -13.28 10.55
C ILE A 252 13.22 -12.80 11.97
N GLY A 253 14.23 -12.36 12.70
CA GLY A 253 14.06 -11.90 14.09
C GLY A 253 13.27 -10.59 14.19
N LYS A 254 12.61 -10.34 15.32
CA LYS A 254 11.78 -9.15 15.58
C LYS A 254 12.55 -7.83 15.51
N LYS A 255 13.87 -7.90 15.70
CA LYS A 255 14.79 -6.75 15.64
C LYS A 255 15.39 -6.54 14.26
N GLU A 256 15.14 -7.45 13.33
CA GLU A 256 15.60 -7.29 11.95
C GLU A 256 14.70 -6.32 11.20
N ASN A 257 15.32 -5.53 10.33
CA ASN A 257 14.60 -4.69 9.41
C ASN A 257 14.44 -5.39 8.06
N GLY A 258 13.27 -5.17 7.44
CA GLY A 258 12.90 -5.76 6.16
C GLY A 258 12.27 -7.15 6.30
N LEU A 259 11.43 -7.51 5.33
CA LEU A 259 10.74 -8.79 5.24
C LEU A 259 11.16 -9.54 3.97
N VAL A 260 10.84 -8.98 2.81
CA VAL A 260 11.08 -9.56 1.49
C VAL A 260 12.58 -9.70 1.21
N SER A 261 13.38 -8.76 1.69
CA SER A 261 14.84 -8.80 1.54
C SER A 261 15.52 -9.96 2.26
N ARG A 262 14.78 -10.67 3.11
CA ARG A 262 15.26 -11.82 3.90
C ARG A 262 14.74 -13.16 3.43
N PHE A 263 13.97 -13.19 2.35
CA PHE A 263 13.43 -14.42 1.79
C PHE A 263 14.55 -15.37 1.35
N ALA A 264 14.24 -16.67 1.36
CA ALA A 264 15.11 -17.69 0.79
C ALA A 264 15.11 -17.58 -0.74
N ASP A 265 16.18 -18.00 -1.40
CA ASP A 265 16.23 -18.07 -2.86
C ASP A 265 15.56 -19.35 -3.34
N LEU A 266 14.45 -19.20 -4.07
CA LEU A 266 13.78 -20.26 -4.79
C LEU A 266 14.39 -20.39 -6.19
N VAL A 267 15.08 -21.52 -6.43
CA VAL A 267 15.80 -21.81 -7.66
C VAL A 267 15.23 -23.05 -8.37
N GLY A 268 15.66 -23.29 -9.60
CA GLY A 268 15.28 -24.48 -10.37
C GLY A 268 14.05 -24.29 -11.26
N ILE A 269 13.44 -23.10 -11.24
CA ILE A 269 12.36 -22.72 -12.14
C ILE A 269 12.96 -22.32 -13.49
N GLN A 270 12.68 -23.10 -14.53
CA GLN A 270 13.28 -22.94 -15.86
C GLN A 270 12.22 -23.09 -16.96
N GLY A 271 12.42 -22.39 -18.08
CA GLY A 271 11.60 -22.56 -19.27
C GLY A 271 10.13 -22.12 -19.11
N VAL A 272 9.84 -21.26 -18.13
CA VAL A 272 8.51 -20.66 -17.95
C VAL A 272 8.35 -19.44 -18.87
N GLY A 273 7.29 -19.44 -19.67
CA GLY A 273 7.01 -18.31 -20.56
C GLY A 273 6.31 -17.18 -19.80
N ALA A 274 6.82 -15.95 -19.89
CA ALA A 274 6.06 -14.78 -19.45
C ALA A 274 4.99 -14.44 -20.51
N PRO A 275 3.69 -14.69 -20.27
CA PRO A 275 2.66 -14.41 -21.27
C PRO A 275 2.52 -12.91 -21.47
N LYS A 276 2.48 -12.46 -22.74
CA LYS A 276 2.07 -11.10 -23.07
C LYS A 276 0.57 -10.98 -22.81
N ARG A 277 0.18 -10.07 -21.92
CA ARG A 277 -1.22 -9.81 -21.58
C ARG A 277 -1.70 -8.59 -22.35
N LEU A 278 -2.62 -8.77 -23.29
CA LEU A 278 -3.47 -7.71 -23.81
C LEU A 278 -4.89 -8.05 -23.41
N GLU A 279 -5.50 -7.18 -22.63
CA GLU A 279 -6.90 -7.26 -22.23
C GLU A 279 -7.60 -5.98 -22.70
N LEU A 280 -8.76 -6.14 -23.34
CA LEU A 280 -9.60 -5.05 -23.80
C LEU A 280 -11.02 -5.34 -23.30
N LEU A 281 -11.53 -4.44 -22.47
CA LEU A 281 -12.82 -4.57 -21.81
C LEU A 281 -13.73 -3.39 -22.21
N PRO A 282 -14.44 -3.47 -23.34
CA PRO A 282 -15.46 -2.49 -23.68
C PRO A 282 -16.72 -2.72 -22.83
N TYR A 283 -17.36 -1.66 -22.39
CA TYR A 283 -18.61 -1.74 -21.63
C TYR A 283 -19.58 -0.61 -21.95
N THR A 284 -20.85 -0.85 -21.64
CA THR A 284 -21.93 0.12 -21.78
C THR A 284 -22.69 0.23 -20.47
N VAL A 285 -23.01 1.45 -20.06
CA VAL A 285 -23.67 1.74 -18.79
C VAL A 285 -25.03 2.36 -19.06
N GLY A 286 -26.05 1.90 -18.34
CA GLY A 286 -27.37 2.50 -18.30
C GLY A 286 -27.77 2.77 -16.85
N ARG A 287 -28.01 4.04 -16.48
CA ARG A 287 -28.46 4.43 -15.15
C ARG A 287 -29.83 5.08 -15.23
N GLY A 288 -30.83 4.45 -14.63
CA GLY A 288 -32.13 5.05 -14.38
C GLY A 288 -32.19 5.58 -12.94
N THR A 289 -32.54 6.84 -12.74
CA THR A 289 -32.87 7.35 -11.40
C THR A 289 -34.36 7.65 -11.31
N TYR A 290 -34.98 7.26 -10.20
CA TYR A 290 -36.36 7.60 -9.86
C TYR A 290 -36.37 8.37 -8.55
N LEU A 291 -36.63 9.67 -8.63
CA LEU A 291 -36.68 10.56 -7.46
C LEU A 291 -38.07 11.13 -7.34
N THR A 292 -38.68 11.08 -6.16
CA THR A 292 -39.93 11.84 -5.96
C THR A 292 -39.55 13.33 -5.89
N PRO A 293 -40.18 14.21 -6.69
CA PRO A 293 -39.83 15.63 -6.70
C PRO A 293 -39.97 16.21 -5.29
N GLN A 294 -38.84 16.58 -4.66
CA GLN A 294 -38.84 17.13 -3.30
C GLN A 294 -39.38 18.57 -3.23
N GLN A 295 -39.48 19.27 -4.36
CA GLN A 295 -39.79 20.69 -4.39
C GLN A 295 -40.65 21.08 -5.60
N ALA A 296 -41.84 21.60 -5.34
CA ALA A 296 -42.77 22.07 -6.37
C ALA A 296 -42.14 23.22 -7.18
N GLY A 297 -42.23 23.13 -8.51
CA GLY A 297 -41.72 24.16 -9.44
C GLY A 297 -40.24 24.04 -9.83
N ASN A 298 -39.49 23.06 -9.30
CA ASN A 298 -38.10 22.81 -9.71
C ASN A 298 -38.06 22.03 -11.05
N PRO A 299 -37.57 22.61 -12.16
CA PRO A 299 -37.51 21.93 -13.46
C PRO A 299 -36.48 20.80 -13.53
N PHE A 300 -35.54 20.74 -12.57
CA PHE A 300 -34.50 19.73 -12.48
C PHE A 300 -34.90 18.53 -11.62
N ALA A 301 -35.94 18.66 -10.80
CA ALA A 301 -36.49 17.57 -10.00
C ALA A 301 -37.39 16.66 -10.86
N ARG A 302 -36.84 16.12 -11.95
CA ARG A 302 -37.53 15.16 -12.79
C ARG A 302 -37.70 13.86 -12.03
N SER A 303 -38.90 13.28 -12.12
CA SER A 303 -39.20 12.01 -11.47
C SER A 303 -38.37 10.85 -12.01
N THR A 304 -37.92 10.97 -13.25
CA THR A 304 -37.14 9.95 -13.97
C THR A 304 -35.99 10.62 -14.73
N SER A 305 -34.76 10.15 -14.53
CA SER A 305 -33.64 10.43 -15.44
C SER A 305 -33.04 9.14 -15.97
N TYR A 306 -32.54 9.17 -17.20
CA TYR A 306 -31.82 8.04 -17.81
C TYR A 306 -30.49 8.53 -18.36
N HIS A 307 -29.40 7.92 -17.90
CA HIS A 307 -28.04 8.19 -18.37
C HIS A 307 -27.52 6.96 -19.11
N ARG A 308 -26.83 7.20 -20.23
CA ARG A 308 -26.15 6.18 -21.03
C ARG A 308 -24.68 6.56 -21.13
N GLY A 309 -23.81 5.58 -20.95
CA GLY A 309 -22.36 5.72 -21.13
C GLY A 309 -21.82 4.57 -21.93
N VAL A 310 -20.71 4.82 -22.61
CA VAL A 310 -19.85 3.78 -23.21
C VAL A 310 -18.44 4.05 -22.73
N GLY A 311 -17.72 2.99 -22.39
CA GLY A 311 -16.35 3.09 -21.93
C GLY A 311 -15.55 1.87 -22.38
N ALA A 312 -14.23 1.95 -22.22
CA ALA A 312 -13.35 0.85 -22.53
C ALA A 312 -12.11 0.90 -21.64
N ASP A 313 -11.73 -0.25 -21.10
CA ASP A 313 -10.49 -0.42 -20.36
C ASP A 313 -9.53 -1.29 -21.16
N VAL A 314 -8.24 -0.94 -21.08
CA VAL A 314 -7.14 -1.63 -21.76
C VAL A 314 -6.07 -1.93 -20.74
N LYS A 315 -5.60 -3.17 -20.73
CA LYS A 315 -4.44 -3.59 -19.97
C LYS A 315 -3.42 -4.25 -20.89
N TYR A 316 -2.23 -3.71 -20.94
CA TYR A 316 -1.18 -4.17 -21.85
C TYR A 316 0.15 -4.35 -21.13
N GLY A 317 0.64 -5.58 -21.06
CA GLY A 317 1.98 -5.90 -20.60
C GLY A 317 3.03 -5.48 -21.65
N VAL A 318 3.53 -4.25 -21.53
CA VAL A 318 4.57 -3.68 -22.41
C VAL A 318 5.83 -4.55 -22.36
N THR A 319 6.22 -4.97 -21.16
CA THR A 319 7.21 -6.02 -20.91
C THR A 319 6.64 -7.00 -19.87
N SER A 320 7.36 -8.07 -19.52
CA SER A 320 6.93 -8.98 -18.46
C SER A 320 6.88 -8.33 -17.07
N SER A 321 7.52 -7.17 -16.91
CA SER A 321 7.61 -6.43 -15.65
C SER A 321 7.05 -5.01 -15.71
N LEU A 322 6.51 -4.57 -16.86
CA LEU A 322 5.97 -3.24 -17.10
C LEU A 322 4.57 -3.33 -17.72
N THR A 323 3.57 -2.74 -17.06
CA THR A 323 2.16 -2.79 -17.48
C THR A 323 1.65 -1.39 -17.77
N LEU A 324 0.91 -1.26 -18.86
CA LEU A 324 0.12 -0.09 -19.23
C LEU A 324 -1.36 -0.40 -18.95
N ASP A 325 -1.95 0.31 -18.01
CA ASP A 325 -3.39 0.34 -17.78
C ASP A 325 -3.93 1.63 -18.39
N ALA A 326 -5.01 1.56 -19.19
CA ALA A 326 -5.67 2.72 -19.75
C ALA A 326 -7.18 2.57 -19.68
N THR A 327 -7.89 3.67 -19.49
CA THR A 327 -9.34 3.72 -19.45
C THR A 327 -9.84 4.90 -20.26
N LEU A 328 -10.93 4.70 -20.98
CA LEU A 328 -11.65 5.71 -21.74
C LEU A 328 -13.06 5.82 -21.18
N ASN A 329 -13.44 7.04 -20.78
CA ASN A 329 -14.72 7.34 -20.14
C ASN A 329 -15.11 6.33 -19.03
N PRO A 330 -14.27 6.19 -17.98
CA PRO A 330 -14.53 5.27 -16.88
C PRO A 330 -15.87 5.52 -16.18
N ASP A 331 -16.67 4.47 -15.98
CA ASP A 331 -17.82 4.54 -15.07
C ASP A 331 -17.41 4.16 -13.65
N PHE A 332 -17.11 5.18 -12.85
CA PHE A 332 -16.83 4.99 -11.42
C PHE A 332 -18.10 5.04 -10.55
N GLY A 333 -19.29 5.14 -11.15
CA GLY A 333 -20.55 5.23 -10.43
C GLY A 333 -20.98 3.94 -9.72
N GLN A 334 -20.24 2.84 -9.88
CA GLN A 334 -20.46 1.56 -9.19
C GLN A 334 -19.58 1.36 -7.97
N VAL A 335 -18.63 2.27 -7.74
CA VAL A 335 -17.72 2.23 -6.60
C VAL A 335 -18.36 3.05 -5.47
N GLU A 336 -18.39 2.47 -4.26
CA GLU A 336 -19.30 2.76 -3.15
C GLU A 336 -19.56 4.24 -2.79
N VAL A 337 -20.73 4.45 -2.17
CA VAL A 337 -21.17 5.71 -1.56
C VAL A 337 -20.29 5.99 -0.34
N ASP A 338 -19.43 7.00 -0.42
CA ASP A 338 -18.68 7.48 0.76
C ASP A 338 -19.64 7.90 1.87
N GLU A 339 -19.32 7.54 3.12
CA GLU A 339 -20.06 8.05 4.27
C GLU A 339 -19.98 9.58 4.28
N THR A 340 -21.14 10.26 4.35
CA THR A 340 -21.16 11.72 4.42
C THR A 340 -20.71 12.17 5.80
N PHE A 341 -19.46 12.64 5.93
CA PHE A 341 -18.96 13.26 7.15
C PHE A 341 -18.93 14.79 7.01
N VAL A 342 -19.06 15.49 8.14
CA VAL A 342 -18.89 16.94 8.19
C VAL A 342 -17.46 17.20 8.66
N ASN A 343 -16.57 17.53 7.73
CA ASN A 343 -15.21 17.94 8.07
C ASN A 343 -15.25 19.35 8.69
N LEU A 344 -14.98 19.43 10.00
CA LEU A 344 -14.91 20.68 10.75
C LEU A 344 -13.49 21.27 10.80
N SER A 345 -12.52 20.64 10.13
CA SER A 345 -11.13 21.07 10.07
C SER A 345 -10.82 21.90 8.82
N ALA A 346 -9.69 22.59 8.83
CA ALA A 346 -9.18 23.34 7.67
C ALA A 346 -8.35 22.47 6.69
N PHE A 347 -8.24 21.16 6.96
CA PHE A 347 -7.44 20.24 6.17
C PHE A 347 -8.35 19.31 5.35
N GLU A 348 -7.89 18.93 4.17
CA GLU A 348 -8.58 17.95 3.32
C GLU A 348 -8.56 16.58 3.99
N GLU A 349 -9.70 15.88 3.96
CA GLU A 349 -9.83 14.53 4.47
C GLU A 349 -9.49 13.53 3.36
N PHE A 350 -8.66 12.55 3.69
CA PHE A 350 -8.19 11.54 2.74
C PHE A 350 -9.00 10.27 2.93
N LEU A 351 -9.68 9.86 1.87
CA LEU A 351 -10.51 8.66 1.82
C LEU A 351 -9.79 7.56 1.03
N GLU A 352 -10.11 6.31 1.34
CA GLU A 352 -9.51 5.15 0.67
C GLU A 352 -9.95 5.08 -0.80
N GLU A 353 -9.03 4.80 -1.72
CA GLU A 353 -9.40 4.66 -3.13
C GLU A 353 -10.04 3.28 -3.36
N HIS A 354 -11.24 3.25 -3.94
CA HIS A 354 -11.96 2.01 -4.23
C HIS A 354 -12.08 1.71 -5.73
N ARG A 355 -11.65 2.66 -6.60
CA ARG A 355 -11.73 2.49 -8.06
C ARG A 355 -10.59 1.57 -8.54
N PRO A 356 -10.88 0.41 -9.16
CA PRO A 356 -9.86 -0.58 -9.51
C PRO A 356 -8.68 -0.01 -10.33
N PHE A 357 -8.98 0.88 -11.30
CA PHE A 357 -7.95 1.55 -12.10
C PHE A 357 -6.95 2.34 -11.25
N PHE A 358 -7.40 3.01 -10.19
CA PHE A 358 -6.54 3.83 -9.35
C PHE A 358 -5.88 3.06 -8.21
N ILE A 359 -6.45 1.93 -7.78
CA ILE A 359 -5.84 1.09 -6.74
C ILE A 359 -4.60 0.37 -7.26
N GLU A 360 -4.70 -0.24 -8.44
CA GLU A 360 -3.63 -1.10 -8.95
C GLU A 360 -2.31 -0.31 -9.07
N GLY A 361 -1.20 -0.84 -8.55
CA GLY A 361 0.12 -0.19 -8.68
C GLY A 361 0.25 1.16 -7.95
N THR A 362 -0.64 1.48 -6.99
CA THR A 362 -0.53 2.69 -6.15
C THR A 362 0.74 2.68 -5.29
N ASP A 363 1.26 1.48 -4.95
CA ASP A 363 2.51 1.29 -4.22
C ASP A 363 3.67 2.05 -4.87
N ILE A 364 3.69 2.08 -6.20
CA ILE A 364 4.72 2.77 -6.97
C ILE A 364 4.61 4.27 -6.77
N PHE A 365 3.51 4.86 -6.32
CA PHE A 365 3.43 6.30 -6.01
C PHE A 365 3.64 6.63 -4.52
N ASN A 366 3.71 5.64 -3.63
CA ASN A 366 3.90 5.84 -2.18
C ASN A 366 5.30 6.36 -1.81
N PHE A 367 5.40 7.60 -1.33
CA PHE A 367 6.67 8.26 -1.09
C PHE A 367 6.94 8.50 0.40
N GLY A 368 8.07 8.01 0.90
CA GLY A 368 8.48 8.14 2.30
C GLY A 368 8.05 6.96 3.18
N GLY A 369 8.63 6.86 4.37
CA GLY A 369 8.37 5.84 5.40
C GLY A 369 9.59 5.46 6.24
N ASN A 370 9.39 5.23 7.54
CA ASN A 370 10.42 4.73 8.44
C ASN A 370 10.76 3.27 8.11
N GLY A 371 12.01 2.85 8.33
CA GLY A 371 12.58 1.52 8.01
C GLY A 371 11.63 0.32 8.21
N GLY A 372 11.72 -0.68 7.32
CA GLY A 372 10.92 -1.91 7.37
C GLY A 372 11.14 -2.71 8.64
N GLY A 373 10.07 -3.28 9.17
CA GLY A 373 10.05 -4.17 10.32
C GLY A 373 8.60 -4.53 10.68
N ILE A 374 8.42 -5.46 11.62
CA ILE A 374 7.10 -5.95 12.09
C ILE A 374 6.27 -4.84 12.78
N ASN A 375 6.90 -3.69 13.10
CA ASN A 375 6.28 -2.54 13.72
C ASN A 375 6.56 -1.23 12.93
N SER A 376 5.51 -0.55 12.45
CA SER A 376 5.60 0.75 11.77
C SER A 376 5.25 1.90 12.73
N PHE A 377 6.11 2.92 12.83
CA PHE A 377 5.99 3.99 13.86
C PHE A 377 5.68 5.41 13.32
N SER A 378 5.34 5.61 12.03
CA SER A 378 4.92 6.94 11.54
C SER A 378 4.23 6.90 10.16
N GLY A 379 3.33 7.85 9.90
CA GLY A 379 2.66 8.01 8.61
C GLY A 379 3.56 8.58 7.50
N ASN A 380 3.30 8.17 6.26
CA ASN A 380 4.03 8.59 5.07
C ASN A 380 3.47 9.91 4.52
N PRO A 381 4.32 10.83 4.02
CA PRO A 381 3.82 12.03 3.35
C PRO A 381 3.09 11.69 2.05
N LEU A 382 1.83 12.09 1.93
CA LEU A 382 0.99 11.81 0.77
C LEU A 382 1.18 12.90 -0.31
N PHE A 383 1.93 12.57 -1.37
CA PHE A 383 2.16 13.48 -2.51
C PHE A 383 1.19 13.28 -3.67
N PHE A 384 0.54 12.12 -3.73
CA PHE A 384 -0.43 11.77 -4.76
C PHE A 384 -1.71 11.27 -4.10
N TYR A 385 -2.86 11.84 -4.50
CA TYR A 385 -4.18 11.47 -4.02
C TYR A 385 -5.12 11.35 -5.21
N SER A 386 -5.39 10.11 -5.63
CA SER A 386 -6.13 9.78 -6.86
C SER A 386 -7.57 10.26 -6.86
N ARG A 387 -8.22 10.36 -5.68
CA ARG A 387 -9.60 10.86 -5.54
C ARG A 387 -9.81 12.31 -5.97
N ARG A 388 -8.73 13.10 -6.13
CA ARG A 388 -8.84 14.43 -6.75
C ARG A 388 -9.21 14.37 -8.24
N ILE A 389 -8.92 13.25 -8.90
CA ILE A 389 -9.26 13.01 -10.30
C ILE A 389 -10.70 12.53 -10.34
N GLY A 390 -11.59 13.33 -10.93
CA GLY A 390 -13.02 13.01 -11.06
C GLY A 390 -13.90 13.39 -9.85
N ARG A 391 -13.38 14.16 -8.89
CA ARG A 391 -14.12 14.67 -7.73
C ARG A 391 -15.30 15.58 -8.09
N GLU A 392 -16.09 15.96 -7.10
CA GLU A 392 -17.16 16.95 -7.26
C GLU A 392 -16.62 18.31 -7.79
N PRO A 393 -17.36 19.00 -8.67
CA PRO A 393 -17.01 20.34 -9.14
C PRO A 393 -16.78 21.32 -7.99
N GLN A 394 -15.75 22.17 -8.13
CA GLN A 394 -15.40 23.14 -7.06
C GLN A 394 -16.06 24.51 -7.21
N GLY A 395 -16.47 24.85 -8.42
CA GLY A 395 -17.08 26.11 -8.75
C GLY A 395 -18.56 26.15 -8.41
N GLU A 396 -19.06 27.35 -8.12
CA GLU A 396 -20.47 27.61 -7.91
C GLU A 396 -21.08 28.36 -9.10
N PRO A 397 -22.35 28.10 -9.47
CA PRO A 397 -23.01 28.81 -10.56
C PRO A 397 -23.22 30.28 -10.18
N THR A 398 -22.79 31.19 -11.06
CA THR A 398 -22.82 32.65 -10.84
C THR A 398 -24.08 33.30 -11.39
N SER A 399 -24.78 32.67 -12.33
CA SER A 399 -26.02 33.18 -12.91
C SER A 399 -27.13 33.26 -11.86
N THR A 400 -27.95 34.31 -11.96
CA THR A 400 -29.11 34.50 -11.11
C THR A 400 -30.20 33.51 -11.48
N GLY A 401 -30.61 32.65 -10.56
CA GLY A 401 -31.73 31.73 -10.76
C GLY A 401 -32.16 31.04 -9.47
N ALA A 402 -33.42 30.62 -9.44
CA ALA A 402 -34.05 30.02 -8.27
C ALA A 402 -33.70 28.52 -8.14
N PHE A 403 -33.40 27.85 -9.24
CA PHE A 403 -33.07 26.42 -9.26
C PHE A 403 -31.74 26.19 -9.98
N LYS A 404 -30.96 25.22 -9.49
CA LYS A 404 -29.63 24.86 -10.03
C LYS A 404 -29.51 23.35 -10.11
N SER A 405 -28.87 22.87 -11.18
CA SER A 405 -28.48 21.47 -11.37
C SER A 405 -26.98 21.43 -11.60
N ILE A 406 -26.24 21.00 -10.59
CA ILE A 406 -24.77 20.90 -10.60
C ILE A 406 -24.40 19.42 -10.74
N PRO A 407 -23.45 19.05 -11.61
CA PRO A 407 -22.92 17.68 -11.64
C PRO A 407 -22.34 17.27 -10.28
N THR A 408 -22.54 16.02 -9.87
CA THR A 408 -22.03 15.49 -8.60
C THR A 408 -20.58 15.00 -8.70
N SER A 409 -20.02 14.91 -9.90
CA SER A 409 -18.66 14.43 -10.14
C SER A 409 -18.16 15.00 -11.46
N THR A 410 -16.84 15.17 -11.57
CA THR A 410 -16.20 15.59 -12.81
C THR A 410 -15.95 14.37 -13.69
N THR A 411 -16.38 14.43 -14.94
CA THR A 411 -16.20 13.34 -15.89
C THR A 411 -14.72 13.16 -16.20
N ILE A 412 -14.20 11.93 -16.07
CA ILE A 412 -12.86 11.58 -16.53
C ILE A 412 -13.00 11.16 -18.00
N LEU A 413 -12.35 11.89 -18.91
CA LEU A 413 -12.39 11.58 -20.34
C LEU A 413 -11.56 10.34 -20.66
N GLY A 414 -10.43 10.22 -19.96
CA GLY A 414 -9.57 9.05 -20.01
C GLY A 414 -8.40 9.20 -19.06
N ALA A 415 -7.78 8.07 -18.75
CA ALA A 415 -6.56 8.02 -17.96
C ALA A 415 -5.68 6.87 -18.44
N ALA A 416 -4.38 7.05 -18.30
CA ALA A 416 -3.38 6.03 -18.58
C ALA A 416 -2.37 5.98 -17.45
N LYS A 417 -1.94 4.77 -17.11
CA LYS A 417 -0.97 4.50 -16.06
C LYS A 417 0.02 3.45 -16.56
N LEU A 418 1.28 3.83 -16.64
CA LEU A 418 2.39 2.94 -16.93
C LEU A 418 3.14 2.66 -15.64
N SER A 419 3.19 1.40 -15.21
CA SER A 419 3.77 1.05 -13.92
C SER A 419 4.50 -0.29 -13.94
N GLY A 420 5.61 -0.38 -13.24
CA GLY A 420 6.37 -1.63 -13.12
C GLY A 420 7.86 -1.45 -12.80
N ARG A 421 8.61 -2.53 -13.02
CA ARG A 421 10.05 -2.66 -12.72
C ARG A 421 10.82 -3.11 -13.96
N PRO A 422 11.15 -2.20 -14.87
CA PRO A 422 11.64 -2.56 -16.20
C PRO A 422 13.05 -3.16 -16.20
N ALA A 423 13.82 -2.94 -15.14
CA ALA A 423 15.17 -3.47 -14.97
C ALA A 423 15.46 -3.65 -13.47
N ASP A 424 16.47 -4.48 -13.17
CA ASP A 424 16.89 -4.72 -11.79
C ASP A 424 17.21 -3.40 -11.06
N GLY A 425 16.68 -3.30 -9.84
CA GLY A 425 16.74 -2.12 -8.99
C GLY A 425 15.95 -0.89 -9.49
N TRP A 426 15.25 -0.93 -10.63
CA TRP A 426 14.45 0.22 -11.10
C TRP A 426 12.96 -0.01 -10.88
N SER A 427 12.27 1.01 -10.37
CA SER A 427 10.80 1.08 -10.34
C SER A 427 10.34 2.37 -10.99
N VAL A 428 9.35 2.28 -11.88
CA VAL A 428 8.79 3.42 -12.62
C VAL A 428 7.28 3.38 -12.53
N GLY A 429 6.67 4.54 -12.27
CA GLY A 429 5.23 4.76 -12.33
C GLY A 429 4.94 6.10 -12.97
N MET A 430 4.07 6.12 -13.96
CA MET A 430 3.59 7.34 -14.61
C MET A 430 2.09 7.22 -14.76
N LEU A 431 1.35 8.20 -14.29
CA LEU A 431 -0.09 8.31 -14.42
C LEU A 431 -0.41 9.65 -15.07
N ASP A 432 -1.26 9.64 -16.07
CA ASP A 432 -1.84 10.81 -16.70
C ASP A 432 -3.35 10.63 -16.82
N ALA A 433 -4.12 11.65 -16.44
CA ALA A 433 -5.57 11.65 -16.54
C ALA A 433 -6.09 13.01 -17.02
N VAL A 434 -7.12 12.99 -17.84
CA VAL A 434 -7.78 14.19 -18.35
C VAL A 434 -9.25 14.19 -17.94
N THR A 435 -9.70 15.30 -17.36
CA THR A 435 -11.09 15.51 -16.96
C THR A 435 -11.79 16.51 -17.86
N ALA A 436 -13.09 16.33 -18.02
CA ALA A 436 -13.94 17.19 -18.83
C ALA A 436 -14.20 18.55 -18.16
N ARG A 437 -14.72 19.48 -18.95
CA ARG A 437 -15.35 20.70 -18.46
C ARG A 437 -16.75 20.38 -17.95
N GLU A 438 -17.05 20.78 -16.72
CA GLU A 438 -18.38 20.61 -16.15
C GLU A 438 -19.14 21.93 -16.12
N ARG A 439 -20.43 21.85 -16.46
CA ARG A 439 -21.34 22.99 -16.48
C ARG A 439 -22.58 22.71 -15.65
N ALA A 440 -22.88 23.61 -14.73
CA ALA A 440 -24.15 23.63 -14.04
C ALA A 440 -25.22 24.29 -14.91
N THR A 441 -26.45 23.78 -14.82
CA THR A 441 -27.61 24.42 -15.45
C THR A 441 -28.38 25.18 -14.39
N VAL A 442 -28.61 26.47 -14.61
CA VAL A 442 -29.36 27.35 -13.70
C VAL A 442 -30.66 27.76 -14.39
N PHE A 443 -31.77 27.73 -13.67
CA PHE A 443 -33.07 28.18 -14.17
C PHE A 443 -33.55 29.40 -13.38
N ASP A 444 -33.81 30.49 -14.10
CA ASP A 444 -34.41 31.70 -13.56
C ASP A 444 -35.92 31.68 -13.77
N THR A 445 -36.68 31.72 -12.68
CA THR A 445 -38.14 31.73 -12.70
C THR A 445 -38.73 33.06 -13.19
N THR A 446 -37.97 34.15 -13.10
CA THR A 446 -38.40 35.50 -13.47
C THR A 446 -38.36 35.69 -14.98
N THR A 447 -37.22 35.36 -15.59
CA THR A 447 -36.98 35.48 -17.03
C THR A 447 -37.36 34.22 -17.81
N ARG A 448 -37.58 33.09 -17.11
CA ARG A 448 -37.82 31.76 -17.68
C ARG A 448 -36.71 31.26 -18.60
N THR A 449 -35.47 31.70 -18.35
CA THR A 449 -34.29 31.30 -19.14
C THR A 449 -33.42 30.30 -18.39
N TYR A 450 -32.73 29.46 -19.17
CA TYR A 450 -31.69 28.56 -18.67
C TYR A 450 -30.31 29.15 -18.93
N PHE A 451 -29.47 29.18 -17.91
CA PHE A 451 -28.07 29.52 -18.02
C PHE A 451 -27.21 28.26 -17.87
N ARG A 452 -26.03 28.27 -18.49
CA ARG A 452 -25.02 27.23 -18.32
C ARG A 452 -23.74 27.86 -17.82
N ASP A 453 -23.49 27.69 -16.54
CA ASP A 453 -22.31 28.23 -15.88
C ASP A 453 -21.26 27.14 -15.78
N GLU A 454 -20.02 27.48 -16.10
CA GLU A 454 -18.90 26.58 -15.86
C GLU A 454 -18.64 26.46 -14.36
N VAL A 455 -18.57 25.22 -13.87
CA VAL A 455 -18.34 24.89 -12.46
C VAL A 455 -17.08 24.06 -12.22
N GLU A 456 -16.56 23.39 -13.25
CA GLU A 456 -15.21 22.79 -13.21
C GLU A 456 -14.56 22.97 -14.58
N PRO A 457 -13.31 23.47 -14.62
CA PRO A 457 -12.58 23.57 -15.88
C PRO A 457 -12.02 22.21 -16.30
N PRO A 458 -11.80 21.98 -17.59
CA PRO A 458 -11.06 20.82 -18.04
C PRO A 458 -9.66 20.85 -17.44
N ALA A 459 -9.18 19.69 -17.02
CA ALA A 459 -7.92 19.58 -16.30
C ALA A 459 -7.12 18.34 -16.74
N ASN A 460 -5.80 18.47 -16.71
CA ASN A 460 -4.87 17.36 -16.80
C ASN A 460 -4.22 17.15 -15.43
N TYR A 461 -4.10 15.88 -15.03
CA TYR A 461 -3.45 15.44 -13.81
C TYR A 461 -2.35 14.46 -14.17
N PHE A 462 -1.13 14.72 -13.68
CA PHE A 462 0.03 13.89 -13.91
C PHE A 462 0.69 13.53 -12.58
N ALA A 463 1.10 12.27 -12.45
CA ALA A 463 1.97 11.80 -11.39
C ALA A 463 3.07 10.92 -11.98
N GLY A 464 4.32 11.23 -11.69
CA GLY A 464 5.47 10.49 -12.15
C GLY A 464 6.37 10.10 -10.99
N ARG A 465 6.86 8.87 -10.99
CA ARG A 465 7.88 8.42 -10.05
C ARG A 465 8.89 7.52 -10.73
N VAL A 466 10.15 7.76 -10.38
CA VAL A 466 11.25 6.87 -10.68
C VAL A 466 11.99 6.59 -9.39
N ARG A 467 12.25 5.32 -9.10
CA ARG A 467 13.09 4.87 -7.99
C ARG A 467 14.20 3.97 -8.53
N ARG A 468 15.40 4.15 -7.98
CA ARG A 468 16.52 3.24 -8.14
C ARG A 468 16.97 2.73 -6.78
N ASP A 469 16.89 1.42 -6.61
CA ASP A 469 17.45 0.67 -5.51
C ASP A 469 18.91 0.31 -5.84
N ALA A 470 19.78 0.42 -4.85
CA ALA A 470 21.21 0.24 -4.95
C ALA A 470 21.71 -0.66 -3.81
N SER A 471 22.83 -1.34 -4.04
CA SER A 471 23.47 -2.22 -3.06
C SER A 471 22.55 -3.34 -2.57
N ASP A 472 21.93 -4.10 -3.48
CA ASP A 472 21.01 -5.21 -3.17
C ASP A 472 19.82 -4.79 -2.29
N GLY A 473 19.24 -3.62 -2.58
CA GLY A 473 18.14 -3.05 -1.81
C GLY A 473 18.57 -2.29 -0.54
N ASN A 474 19.87 -2.17 -0.26
CA ASN A 474 20.35 -1.50 0.96
C ASN A 474 20.26 0.04 0.94
N ALA A 475 20.09 0.63 -0.24
CA ALA A 475 19.83 2.04 -0.37
C ALA A 475 18.86 2.31 -1.52
N SER A 476 17.90 3.21 -1.34
CA SER A 476 16.97 3.62 -2.40
C SER A 476 17.06 5.11 -2.66
N PHE A 477 17.05 5.51 -3.93
CA PHE A 477 16.91 6.89 -4.39
C PHE A 477 15.63 7.02 -5.21
N GLY A 478 14.76 7.93 -4.82
CA GLY A 478 13.48 8.15 -5.51
C GLY A 478 13.28 9.62 -5.86
N LEU A 479 12.71 9.85 -7.04
CA LEU A 479 12.14 11.13 -7.45
C LEU A 479 10.64 10.91 -7.69
N LEU A 480 9.81 11.74 -7.08
CA LEU A 480 8.38 11.84 -7.37
C LEU A 480 8.07 13.25 -7.84
N THR A 481 7.22 13.36 -8.85
CA THR A 481 6.70 14.62 -9.36
C THR A 481 5.19 14.49 -9.57
N THR A 482 4.46 15.56 -9.30
CA THR A 482 3.04 15.69 -9.66
C THR A 482 2.83 17.03 -10.34
N ALA A 483 1.94 17.03 -11.32
CA ALA A 483 1.52 18.22 -12.02
C ALA A 483 0.01 18.21 -12.20
N MET A 484 -0.61 19.38 -12.11
CA MET A 484 -1.99 19.58 -12.49
C MET A 484 -2.08 20.89 -13.27
N ASN A 485 -2.80 20.86 -14.39
CA ASN A 485 -3.04 22.00 -15.27
C ASN A 485 -4.53 22.11 -15.57
N ARG A 486 -5.08 23.32 -15.50
CA ARG A 486 -6.49 23.64 -15.76
C ARG A 486 -6.62 24.73 -16.79
N TRP A 487 -7.70 24.66 -17.57
CA TRP A 487 -8.01 25.64 -18.61
C TRP A 487 -9.43 26.23 -18.43
N PRO A 488 -9.65 27.10 -17.41
CA PRO A 488 -10.94 27.75 -17.21
C PRO A 488 -11.27 28.73 -18.34
N ASP A 489 -12.53 28.72 -18.79
CA ASP A 489 -13.04 29.72 -19.75
C ASP A 489 -13.82 30.84 -19.03
N SER A 490 -14.28 30.57 -17.81
CA SER A 490 -15.05 31.49 -16.99
C SER A 490 -14.18 32.21 -15.94
N PRO A 491 -14.25 33.55 -15.85
CA PRO A 491 -13.65 34.32 -14.75
C PRO A 491 -14.17 33.92 -13.36
N ALA A 492 -15.34 33.28 -13.29
CA ALA A 492 -15.90 32.76 -12.04
C ALA A 492 -14.99 31.73 -11.34
N LEU A 493 -14.06 31.13 -12.10
CA LEU A 493 -13.16 30.08 -11.64
C LEU A 493 -11.71 30.57 -11.49
N ASP A 494 -11.45 31.88 -11.57
CA ASP A 494 -10.09 32.43 -11.42
C ASP A 494 -9.52 32.27 -10.00
N ASN A 495 -10.36 31.95 -9.01
CA ASN A 495 -9.95 31.55 -7.67
C ASN A 495 -9.32 30.15 -7.63
N LEU A 496 -9.54 29.31 -8.65
CA LEU A 496 -8.92 28.00 -8.76
C LEU A 496 -7.49 28.14 -9.31
N PRO A 497 -6.51 27.44 -8.70
CA PRO A 497 -5.16 27.44 -9.25
C PRO A 497 -5.16 26.78 -10.63
N ARG A 498 -4.63 27.50 -11.63
CA ARG A 498 -4.49 27.03 -13.02
C ARG A 498 -3.41 25.97 -13.20
N SER A 499 -2.38 26.02 -12.36
CA SER A 499 -1.31 25.04 -12.37
C SER A 499 -0.81 24.76 -10.96
N SER A 500 -0.49 23.50 -10.67
CA SER A 500 0.13 23.09 -9.41
C SER A 500 1.19 22.03 -9.70
N TYR A 501 2.37 22.20 -9.12
CA TYR A 501 3.51 21.29 -9.31
C TYR A 501 4.12 20.98 -7.94
N ALA A 502 4.36 19.70 -7.67
CA ALA A 502 5.10 19.28 -6.48
C ALA A 502 6.15 18.25 -6.87
N GLY A 503 7.33 18.36 -6.27
CA GLY A 503 8.44 17.42 -6.48
C GLY A 503 9.03 17.00 -5.15
N ALA A 504 9.40 15.73 -5.05
CA ALA A 504 9.99 15.17 -3.84
C ALA A 504 11.15 14.24 -4.20
N ARG A 505 12.24 14.34 -3.43
CA ARG A 505 13.41 13.46 -3.54
C ARG A 505 13.61 12.70 -2.24
N ALA A 506 13.70 11.38 -2.32
CA ALA A 506 13.98 10.51 -1.18
C ALA A 506 15.33 9.83 -1.35
N ARG A 507 16.07 9.73 -0.24
CA ARG A 507 17.22 8.83 -0.07
C ARG A 507 17.01 8.06 1.21
N ARG A 508 16.98 6.73 1.14
CA ARG A 508 16.80 5.86 2.30
C ARG A 508 17.96 4.88 2.40
N PRO A 509 18.82 4.95 3.44
CA PRO A 509 19.68 3.84 3.81
C PRO A 509 18.87 2.85 4.66
N THR A 510 18.88 1.55 4.33
CA THR A 510 18.16 0.53 5.13
C THR A 510 19.02 -0.06 6.25
N ARG A 511 20.35 0.13 6.24
CA ARG A 511 21.25 -0.18 7.36
C ARG A 511 21.81 1.09 8.01
N TRP A 512 21.61 1.24 9.31
CA TRP A 512 22.52 2.05 10.11
C TRP A 512 23.86 1.32 10.16
N PRO A 513 25.02 1.99 9.95
CA PRO A 513 26.28 1.35 10.23
C PRO A 513 26.24 0.88 11.68
N ALA A 514 26.50 -0.42 11.90
CA ALA A 514 26.71 -0.93 13.24
C ALA A 514 27.67 0.03 13.93
N VAL A 515 27.23 0.66 15.02
CA VAL A 515 28.15 1.39 15.89
C VAL A 515 29.16 0.33 16.31
N SER A 516 30.35 0.38 15.71
CA SER A 516 31.45 -0.45 16.12
C SER A 516 31.62 -0.18 17.61
N ALA A 517 31.27 -1.16 18.44
CA ALA A 517 31.61 -1.12 19.85
C ALA A 517 33.10 -0.75 19.91
N PRO A 518 33.49 0.27 20.69
CA PRO A 518 34.88 0.69 20.72
C PRO A 518 35.72 -0.55 21.02
N ARG A 519 36.65 -0.88 20.11
CA ARG A 519 37.67 -1.91 20.34
C ARG A 519 38.26 -1.59 21.70
N THR A 520 37.97 -2.42 22.70
CA THR A 520 38.66 -2.38 23.98
C THR A 520 40.12 -2.67 23.68
N SER A 521 40.91 -1.61 23.48
CA SER A 521 42.35 -1.72 23.52
C SER A 521 42.68 -2.23 24.92
N ARG A 522 43.41 -3.34 24.98
CA ARG A 522 44.08 -3.78 26.20
C ARG A 522 44.98 -2.64 26.67
N ALA A 523 44.48 -1.82 27.58
CA ALA A 523 45.30 -0.90 28.34
C ALA A 523 45.97 -1.69 29.47
N THR A 524 47.28 -1.85 29.34
CA THR A 524 48.20 -2.27 30.38
C THR A 524 47.99 -1.44 31.65
N SER A 525 47.86 -2.14 32.78
CA SER A 525 47.59 -1.59 34.10
C SER A 525 48.77 -0.75 34.63
N PRO A 526 48.55 0.47 35.17
CA PRO A 526 49.48 1.08 36.10
C PRO A 526 48.99 0.83 37.54
N ARG A 527 49.89 0.27 38.36
CA ARG A 527 49.72 0.09 39.81
C ARG A 527 49.44 1.44 40.49
N PHE A 528 48.44 1.48 41.38
CA PHE A 528 48.36 2.52 42.42
C PHE A 528 48.09 1.93 43.81
N ARG A 529 48.78 2.54 44.77
CA ARG A 529 49.22 2.04 46.08
C ARG A 529 48.21 2.43 47.17
N LYS A 530 47.76 1.47 47.98
CA LYS A 530 46.94 1.71 49.19
C LYS A 530 47.76 2.49 50.25
N ARG A 531 47.18 3.54 50.83
CA ARG A 531 47.57 4.09 52.15
C ARG A 531 46.34 4.13 53.07
N ARG A 532 46.54 3.61 54.28
CA ARG A 532 45.61 3.54 55.43
C ARG A 532 45.58 4.86 56.22
N SER A 533 44.49 5.07 56.97
CA SER A 533 44.42 5.73 58.30
C SER A 533 43.11 5.35 59.05
N PRO A 534 43.02 5.48 60.40
CA PRO A 534 42.56 4.43 61.33
C PRO A 534 41.20 4.72 62.07
N PRO A 535 40.73 3.87 63.04
CA PRO A 535 39.30 3.65 63.38
C PRO A 535 38.84 4.23 64.74
N ILE A 536 37.52 4.35 64.97
CA ILE A 536 36.88 4.38 66.32
C ILE A 536 35.50 3.67 66.28
N ALA A 537 35.17 3.02 67.40
CA ALA A 537 34.20 1.95 67.60
C ALA A 537 32.75 2.36 67.94
N THR A 538 31.90 1.33 67.86
CA THR A 538 30.49 1.15 68.22
C THR A 538 30.08 1.48 69.66
N THR A 539 28.82 1.88 69.84
CA THR A 539 27.86 1.49 70.90
C THR A 539 26.47 1.97 70.42
N GLY A 540 25.32 1.32 70.60
CA GLY A 540 24.87 0.11 71.26
C GLY A 540 23.34 0.24 71.44
N GLY A 541 22.60 -0.88 71.41
CA GLY A 541 21.34 -0.99 72.17
C GLY A 541 20.00 -1.06 71.43
N ARG A 542 19.44 -2.28 71.47
CA ARG A 542 18.04 -2.64 71.81
C ARG A 542 16.89 -2.45 70.78
N THR A 543 16.46 -3.61 70.26
CA THR A 543 15.09 -4.13 70.03
C THR A 543 14.05 -3.79 71.13
N PRO A 544 12.73 -4.10 71.01
CA PRO A 544 11.98 -4.78 69.93
C PRO A 544 10.56 -4.22 69.56
N ALA A 545 9.98 -4.82 68.50
CA ALA A 545 8.57 -5.21 68.24
C ALA A 545 7.38 -4.31 68.66
N ALA A 546 6.46 -4.05 67.71
CA ALA A 546 5.18 -4.79 67.58
C ALA A 546 4.12 -4.04 66.72
N SER A 547 3.40 -4.86 65.94
CA SER A 547 1.95 -4.83 65.66
C SER A 547 1.24 -3.65 64.96
N GLY A 548 0.51 -4.05 63.90
CA GLY A 548 -0.84 -3.57 63.58
C GLY A 548 -0.90 -2.43 62.55
N THR A 549 -1.91 -2.25 61.71
CA THR A 549 -3.14 -2.96 61.29
C THR A 549 -3.66 -2.11 60.09
N ILE A 550 -4.36 -2.73 59.16
CA ILE A 550 -5.02 -2.11 57.98
C ILE A 550 -6.08 -1.06 58.41
N PRO A 551 -6.41 -0.07 57.56
CA PRO A 551 -7.81 -0.03 57.10
C PRO A 551 -8.00 0.25 55.60
N ARG A 552 -9.14 -0.27 55.12
CA ARG A 552 -9.74 -0.13 53.80
C ARG A 552 -10.28 1.29 53.54
N GLY A 553 -10.32 1.64 52.25
CA GLY A 553 -11.54 2.10 51.59
C GLY A 553 -11.63 3.59 51.26
N SER A 554 -11.89 3.91 49.99
CA SER A 554 -13.08 4.65 49.55
C SER A 554 -13.04 4.94 48.04
N ARG A 555 -14.18 4.67 47.39
CA ARG A 555 -14.58 5.06 46.03
C ARG A 555 -14.57 6.58 45.84
N TRP A 556 -14.40 7.05 44.60
CA TRP A 556 -15.07 8.25 44.07
C TRP A 556 -15.46 8.05 42.58
N PRO A 557 -16.47 8.80 42.06
CA PRO A 557 -17.42 8.32 41.07
C PRO A 557 -17.52 9.15 39.77
N VAL A 558 -18.43 8.65 38.91
CA VAL A 558 -19.11 9.17 37.70
C VAL A 558 -18.32 9.14 36.40
#